data_AF-X1KJX6-F1
#
_entry.id   AF-X1KJX6-F1
#
_cell.length_a   1.000
_cell.length_b   1.000
_cell.length_c   1.000
_cell.angle_alpha   90.00
_cell.angle_beta   90.00
_cell.angle_gamma   90.00
#
_symmetry.space_group_name_H-M   'P 1'
#
loop_
_entity.id
_entity.type
_entity.pdbx_description
1 polymer ?
#
loop_
_entity_poly.entity_id
_entity_poly.type
_entity_poly.pdbx_seq_one_letter_code
_entity_poly.pdbx_strand_id
1 'polypeptide(L)' 'IYYAMYHPAAALHQQSLRQAIETDMLKIPSLLAQAETVPAAKQQPQQLNMFKD' A
#
# COMPACT_ATOMS: atom_id res chain seq x y z
N ILE A 1 -1.75 9.43 -5.53
CA ILE A 1 -2.31 9.72 -4.18
C ILE A 1 -1.25 9.34 -3.16
N TYR A 2 -1.03 10.17 -2.13
CA TYR A 2 -0.17 9.85 -1.00
C TYR A 2 -1.01 9.77 0.27
N TYR A 3 -0.88 8.66 1.01
CA TYR A 3 -1.61 8.41 2.26
C TYR A 3 -0.60 8.01 3.34
N ALA A 4 -0.46 8.85 4.37
CA ALA A 4 0.45 8.59 5.47
C ALA A 4 -0.23 7.68 6.50
N MET A 5 0.47 6.62 6.90
CA MET A 5 0.03 5.70 7.95
C MET A 5 1.25 5.01 8.57
N TYR A 6 1.06 4.39 9.74
CA TYR A 6 2.10 3.54 10.33
C TYR A 6 2.38 2.31 9.48
N HIS A 7 3.65 1.88 9.45
CA HIS A 7 4.03 0.66 8.75
C HIS A 7 3.32 -0.55 9.40
N PRO A 8 2.69 -1.47 8.64
CA PRO A 8 1.92 -2.57 9.23
C PRO A 8 2.73 -3.44 10.21
N ALA A 9 4.03 -3.62 9.93
CA ALA A 9 4.95 -4.34 10.81
C ALA A 9 5.12 -3.70 12.21
N ALA A 10 4.80 -2.40 12.37
CA ALA A 10 4.85 -1.73 13.67
C ALA A 10 3.88 -2.33 14.68
N ALA A 11 2.77 -2.95 14.24
CA ALA A 11 1.84 -3.66 15.12
C ALA A 11 2.49 -4.88 15.81
N LEU A 12 3.56 -5.46 15.24
CA LEU A 12 4.29 -6.58 15.82
C LEU A 12 5.15 -6.16 17.01
N HIS A 13 5.67 -4.93 16.97
CA HIS A 13 6.56 -4.40 18.01
C HIS A 13 5.82 -3.52 19.01
N GLN A 14 4.73 -2.86 18.60
CA GLN A 14 3.93 -1.94 19.40
C GLN A 14 2.44 -2.25 19.23
N GLN A 15 1.92 -3.15 20.06
CA GLN A 15 0.54 -3.62 19.97
C GLN A 15 -0.51 -2.50 20.06
N SER A 16 -0.22 -1.40 20.77
CA SER A 16 -1.09 -0.23 20.87
C SER A 16 -1.40 0.42 19.52
N LEU A 17 -0.53 0.25 18.52
CA LEU A 17 -0.72 0.80 17.17
C LEU A 17 -1.65 -0.04 16.30
N ARG A 18 -2.01 -1.27 16.72
CA ARG A 18 -2.77 -2.21 15.90
C ARG A 18 -4.10 -1.63 15.42
N GLN A 19 -4.89 -1.08 16.33
CA GLN A 19 -6.22 -0.54 16.00
C GLN A 19 -6.13 0.64 15.01
N ALA A 20 -5.13 1.50 15.17
CA ALA A 20 -4.90 2.62 14.26
C ALA A 20 -4.51 2.12 12.87
N ILE A 21 -3.58 1.15 12.79
CA ILE A 21 -3.15 0.52 11.54
C ILE A 21 -4.33 -0.15 10.83
N GLU A 22 -5.15 -0.94 11.55
CA GLU A 22 -6.33 -1.61 10.98
C GLU A 22 -7.33 -0.59 10.40
N THR A 23 -7.61 0.49 11.15
CA THR A 23 -8.50 1.56 10.70
C THR A 23 -7.99 2.25 9.43
N ASP A 24 -6.68 2.45 9.33
CA ASP A 24 -6.05 3.07 8.17
C ASP A 24 -6.03 2.14 6.94
N MET A 25 -5.77 0.85 7.14
CA MET A 25 -5.83 -0.15 6.06
C MET A 25 -7.22 -0.22 5.41
N LEU A 26 -8.29 -0.09 6.20
CA LEU A 26 -9.67 -0.08 5.69
C LEU A 26 -9.97 1.10 4.76
N LYS A 27 -9.19 2.18 4.81
CA LYS A 27 -9.37 3.36 3.95
C LYS A 27 -8.66 3.21 2.60
N ILE A 28 -7.70 2.30 2.47
CA ILE A 28 -6.91 2.12 1.23
C ILE A 28 -7.80 1.80 0.03
N PRO A 29 -8.76 0.85 0.08
CA PRO A 29 -9.57 0.51 -1.09
C PRO A 29 -10.37 1.69 -1.65
N SER A 30 -10.94 2.53 -0.77
CA SER A 30 -11.71 3.70 -1.21
C SER A 30 -10.80 4.80 -1.76
N LEU A 31 -9.58 4.95 -1.25
CA LEU A 31 -8.56 5.85 -1.82
C LEU A 31 -8.12 5.39 -3.21
N LEU A 32 -7.95 4.08 -3.42
CA LEU A 32 -7.59 3.52 -4.73
C LEU A 32 -8.71 3.72 -5.76
N ALA A 33 -9.96 3.48 -5.38
CA ALA A 33 -11.12 3.73 -6.26
C ALA A 33 -11.21 5.19 -6.73
N GLN A 34 -10.82 6.14 -5.87
CA GLN A 34 -10.72 7.56 -6.26
C GLN A 34 -9.53 7.82 -7.20
N ALA A 35 -8.42 7.10 -7.02
CA ALA A 35 -7.19 7.24 -7.82
C ALA A 35 -7.31 6.71 -9.25
N GLU A 36 -8.14 5.70 -9.50
CA GLU A 36 -8.33 5.09 -10.83
C GLU A 36 -8.89 6.08 -11.87
N THR A 37 -9.43 7.21 -11.43
CA THR A 37 -9.85 8.31 -12.30
C THR A 37 -8.68 9.13 -12.86
N VAL A 38 -7.45 8.92 -12.35
CA VAL A 38 -6.24 9.62 -12.78
C VAL A 38 -5.51 8.81 -13.86
N PRO A 39 -5.22 9.37 -15.05
CA PRO A 39 -4.53 8.64 -16.11
C PRO A 39 -3.15 8.16 -15.65
N ALA A 40 -2.92 6.84 -15.66
CA ALA A 40 -1.64 6.25 -15.33
C ALA A 40 -0.60 6.55 -16.44
N ALA A 41 0.49 7.25 -16.10
CA ALA A 41 1.64 7.39 -16.97
C ALA A 41 2.29 6.00 -17.17
N LYS A 42 2.18 5.46 -18.39
CA LYS A 42 2.66 4.13 -18.75
C LYS A 42 4.18 4.11 -18.90
N GLN A 43 4.90 3.86 -17.83
CA GLN A 43 6.19 3.18 -17.90
C GLN A 43 6.12 1.98 -16.97
N GLN A 44 5.88 0.81 -17.56
CA GLN A 44 5.81 -0.43 -16.79
C GLN A 44 7.24 -0.83 -16.39
N PRO A 45 7.57 -0.92 -15.10
CA PRO A 45 8.83 -1.51 -14.67
C PRO A 45 8.81 -3.00 -15.05
N GLN A 46 9.83 -3.46 -15.77
CA GLN A 46 9.99 -4.87 -16.11
C GLN A 46 10.63 -5.61 -14.94
N GLN A 47 9.89 -6.55 -14.36
CA GLN A 47 10.41 -7.47 -13.36
C GLN A 47 11.39 -8.43 -14.03
N LEU A 48 12.63 -8.43 -13.55
CA LEU A 48 13.65 -9.37 -14.01
C LEU A 48 13.44 -10.72 -13.33
N ASN A 49 13.49 -11.81 -14.10
CA ASN A 49 13.44 -13.16 -13.55
C ASN A 49 14.82 -13.54 -13.01
N MET A 50 14.88 -13.93 -11.73
CA MET A 50 16.13 -14.28 -11.05
C MET A 50 16.64 -15.69 -11.38
N PHE A 51 15.77 -16.52 -11.97
CA PHE A 51 16.10 -17.90 -12.34
C PHE A 51 15.78 -18.13 -13.81
N LYS A 52 16.70 -18.79 -14.52
CA LYS A 52 16.50 -19.41 -15.83
C LYS A 52 16.62 -20.92 -15.61
N ASP A 53 15.75 -21.69 -16.26
CA ASP A 53 15.79 -23.16 -16.24
C ASP A 53 17.16 -23.72 -16.63
#